data_AF-A0A669DPJ2-F1
#
_entry.id   AF-A0A669DPJ2-F1
#
_cell.length_a   1.000
_cell.length_b   1.000
_cell.length_c   1.000
_cell.angle_alpha   90.00
_cell.angle_beta   90.00
_cell.angle_gamma   90.00
#
_symmetry.space_group_name_H-M   'P 1'
#
loop_
_entity.id
_entity.type
_entity.pdbx_description
1 polymer ?
#
loop_
_entity_poly.entity_id
_entity_poly.type
_entity_poly.pdbx_seq_one_letter_code
_entity_poly.pdbx_strand_id
1 'polypeptide(L)'
;MSAETLKMRVWIVFLLCLAGHAMAAPADEEPIVEEPGTEEPVVEETEVGANPVQVEIGEFDEAIDIVEDVVTENACLNYHCKKGKVCEVDESNTPMCVCQDPSTCPPVEGDFEHVCGTDNKTYESSCHFFATKCTLEGTKKGHKLHLDYIGSCKLQTYLEFSSQSVPPPPPRRADRLSSVIEPCLDSELTEFPLRMRDWLKNVLVTLYERDEDNNLLTEKQKLRVKKIYENEKRLQAGDHSLDLLAHDFEKNYNMYIFPVHWQFGQLDQHPVDGYLTHTELAPLRAPLIPMEHCTTRFFEQCDADADKYIALEEWAACFGLKDQDVDKDLII
;
A
#
# COMPACT_ATOMS: atom_id res chain seq x y z
N MET A 1 -13.30 0.47 -6.11
CA MET A 1 -12.06 1.14 -5.62
C MET A 1 -11.75 2.22 -6.64
N SER A 2 -11.83 3.51 -6.28
CA SER A 2 -11.46 4.57 -7.23
C SER A 2 -10.01 4.37 -7.64
N ALA A 3 -9.71 4.48 -8.93
CA ALA A 3 -8.36 4.34 -9.48
C ALA A 3 -7.35 5.29 -8.81
N GLU A 4 -7.82 6.34 -8.14
CA GLU A 4 -6.99 7.33 -7.45
C GLU A 4 -6.38 6.83 -6.13
N THR A 5 -7.08 5.96 -5.38
CA THR A 5 -6.56 5.38 -4.13
C THR A 5 -5.53 4.28 -4.38
N LEU A 6 -5.64 3.58 -5.52
CA LEU A 6 -4.63 2.62 -5.98
C LEU A 6 -3.38 3.34 -6.50
N LYS A 7 -3.55 4.46 -7.22
CA LYS A 7 -2.43 5.35 -7.63
C LYS A 7 -1.63 5.79 -6.41
N MET A 8 -2.29 6.30 -5.36
CA MET A 8 -1.63 6.80 -4.13
C MET A 8 -0.76 5.73 -3.41
N ARG A 9 -1.22 4.46 -3.41
CA ARG A 9 -0.48 3.32 -2.81
C ARG A 9 0.71 2.87 -3.65
N VAL A 10 0.59 2.92 -4.97
CA VAL A 10 1.72 2.68 -5.89
C VAL A 10 2.77 3.77 -5.70
N TRP A 11 2.38 5.03 -5.48
CA TRP A 11 3.31 6.11 -5.18
C TRP A 11 4.06 5.88 -3.87
N ILE A 12 3.44 5.50 -2.74
CA ILE A 12 4.18 5.22 -1.50
C ILE A 12 5.28 4.15 -1.71
N VAL A 13 5.00 3.10 -2.50
CA VAL A 13 6.00 2.09 -2.87
C VAL A 13 7.06 2.65 -3.83
N PHE A 14 6.68 3.49 -4.80
CA PHE A 14 7.60 4.16 -5.73
C PHE A 14 8.51 5.20 -5.03
N LEU A 15 7.98 5.89 -4.02
CA LEU A 15 8.66 6.92 -3.23
C LEU A 15 9.75 6.29 -2.35
N LEU A 16 9.56 5.05 -1.90
CA LEU A 16 10.56 4.25 -1.17
C LEU A 16 11.75 3.82 -2.07
N CYS A 17 11.54 3.60 -3.38
CA CYS A 17 12.62 3.29 -4.32
C CYS A 17 13.55 4.47 -4.61
N LEU A 18 13.03 5.70 -4.60
CA LEU A 18 13.81 6.92 -4.86
C LEU A 18 14.62 7.39 -3.63
N ALA A 19 14.14 7.11 -2.41
CA ALA A 19 14.87 7.46 -1.18
C ALA A 19 16.08 6.54 -0.91
N GLY A 20 16.10 5.32 -1.49
CA GLY A 20 17.18 4.35 -1.32
C GLY A 20 18.46 4.59 -2.13
N HIS A 21 18.52 5.64 -2.97
CA HIS A 21 19.70 6.00 -3.76
C HIS A 21 20.29 7.35 -3.33
N ALA A 22 20.47 7.56 -2.03
CA ALA A 22 21.24 8.68 -1.54
C ALA A 22 22.74 8.31 -1.43
N MET A 23 23.52 8.91 -2.35
CA MET A 23 24.98 9.17 -2.33
C MET A 23 25.92 8.18 -3.05
N ALA A 24 26.44 8.61 -4.21
CA ALA A 24 27.88 8.91 -4.40
C ALA A 24 28.20 9.29 -5.86
N ALA A 25 28.58 10.56 -6.10
CA ALA A 25 29.60 10.94 -7.10
C ALA A 25 29.94 12.45 -6.97
N PRO A 26 31.22 12.86 -7.04
CA PRO A 26 31.61 14.26 -7.05
C PRO A 26 31.29 14.87 -8.42
N ALA A 27 30.71 16.07 -8.42
CA ALA A 27 30.54 16.88 -9.63
C ALA A 27 31.77 17.78 -9.80
N ASP A 28 32.62 17.43 -10.76
CA ASP A 28 33.53 18.38 -11.40
C ASP A 28 32.82 18.97 -12.64
N GLU A 29 32.98 20.28 -12.85
CA GLU A 29 32.30 21.09 -13.87
C GLU A 29 32.89 20.94 -15.30
N GLU A 30 32.05 21.36 -16.26
CA GLU A 30 32.30 21.79 -17.65
C GLU A 30 32.09 20.77 -18.82
N PRO A 31 31.82 21.23 -20.06
CA PRO A 31 30.78 22.18 -20.48
C PRO A 31 29.95 21.65 -21.70
N ILE A 32 28.88 22.38 -22.03
CA ILE A 32 27.85 22.11 -23.06
C ILE A 32 28.42 22.22 -24.49
N VAL A 33 28.05 21.27 -25.36
CA VAL A 33 28.11 21.40 -26.83
C VAL A 33 26.79 20.88 -27.41
N GLU A 34 26.01 21.78 -28.03
CA GLU A 34 24.84 21.45 -28.87
C GLU A 34 25.30 21.06 -30.28
N GLU A 35 24.53 20.20 -30.97
CA GLU A 35 24.45 20.02 -32.44
C GLU A 35 23.31 19.00 -32.75
N PRO A 36 22.76 18.93 -33.99
CA PRO A 36 21.40 19.40 -34.26
C PRO A 36 20.42 18.29 -34.69
N GLY A 37 19.12 18.63 -34.68
CA GLY A 37 18.03 17.77 -35.10
C GLY A 37 17.91 17.65 -36.63
N THR A 38 17.66 16.43 -37.09
CA THR A 38 17.33 16.06 -38.47
C THR A 38 15.81 15.95 -38.68
N GLU A 39 15.34 16.51 -39.79
CA GLU A 39 13.94 16.54 -40.23
C GLU A 39 13.53 15.32 -41.10
N GLU A 40 12.20 15.25 -41.30
CA GLU A 40 11.40 14.73 -42.44
C GLU A 40 10.60 13.43 -42.26
N PRO A 41 9.46 13.23 -42.99
CA PRO A 41 8.62 14.17 -43.75
C PRO A 41 7.10 14.06 -43.49
N VAL A 42 6.41 15.07 -44.01
CA VAL A 42 4.95 15.29 -44.09
C VAL A 42 4.32 14.41 -45.17
N VAL A 43 3.13 13.85 -44.90
CA VAL A 43 2.24 13.23 -45.91
C VAL A 43 0.98 14.08 -46.03
N GLU A 44 0.73 14.56 -47.25
CA GLU A 44 -0.49 15.21 -47.74
C GLU A 44 -1.64 14.21 -47.84
N GLU A 45 -2.85 14.61 -47.45
CA GLU A 45 -4.07 14.11 -48.08
C GLU A 45 -4.99 15.26 -48.48
N THR A 46 -5.57 15.09 -49.66
CA THR A 46 -6.26 16.07 -50.48
C THR A 46 -7.78 16.09 -50.25
N GLU A 47 -8.39 17.24 -50.55
CA GLU A 47 -9.84 17.47 -50.56
C GLU A 47 -10.52 16.83 -51.77
N VAL A 48 -11.67 16.15 -51.59
CA VAL A 48 -12.70 16.05 -52.65
C VAL A 48 -14.13 15.94 -52.08
N GLY A 49 -14.96 16.93 -52.42
CA GLY A 49 -16.28 16.66 -53.01
C GLY A 49 -17.51 16.57 -52.11
N ALA A 50 -18.19 17.70 -51.91
CA ALA A 50 -19.59 17.75 -51.48
C ALA A 50 -20.54 17.33 -52.62
N ASN A 51 -21.60 16.58 -52.29
CA ASN A 51 -22.76 16.36 -53.16
C ASN A 51 -24.05 16.51 -52.34
N PRO A 52 -25.00 17.40 -52.71
CA PRO A 52 -26.24 17.57 -51.97
C PRO A 52 -27.35 16.70 -52.59
N VAL A 53 -27.97 15.84 -51.79
CA VAL A 53 -29.25 15.22 -52.15
C VAL A 53 -30.28 15.64 -51.10
N GLN A 54 -31.23 16.45 -51.56
CA GLN A 54 -32.41 16.89 -50.81
C GLN A 54 -33.34 15.68 -50.61
N VAL A 55 -33.76 15.43 -49.38
CA VAL A 55 -34.87 14.51 -49.08
C VAL A 55 -35.96 15.33 -48.39
N GLU A 56 -37.14 15.31 -49.02
CA GLU A 56 -38.35 16.00 -48.59
C GLU A 56 -38.86 15.49 -47.25
N ILE A 57 -39.32 16.40 -46.40
CA ILE A 57 -39.95 16.11 -45.12
C ILE A 57 -41.39 15.69 -45.41
N GLY A 58 -41.65 14.39 -45.27
CA GLY A 58 -42.98 13.81 -45.22
C GLY A 58 -43.50 13.77 -43.79
N GLU A 59 -44.63 14.42 -43.59
CA GLU A 59 -45.46 14.44 -42.39
C GLU A 59 -45.96 13.02 -42.07
N PHE A 60 -45.56 12.46 -40.93
CA PHE A 60 -46.10 11.19 -40.44
C PHE A 60 -46.35 11.31 -38.93
N ASP A 61 -47.58 11.68 -38.59
CA ASP A 61 -48.13 11.60 -37.24
C ASP A 61 -48.40 10.13 -36.89
N GLU A 62 -47.40 9.44 -36.34
CA GLU A 62 -47.66 8.26 -35.49
C GLU A 62 -47.13 8.56 -34.10
N ALA A 63 -48.07 8.74 -33.17
CA ALA A 63 -47.80 8.84 -31.75
C ALA A 63 -47.19 7.51 -31.28
N ILE A 64 -45.87 7.49 -31.14
CA ILE A 64 -45.17 6.46 -30.37
C ILE A 64 -45.45 6.77 -28.91
N ASP A 65 -46.23 5.91 -28.26
CA ASP A 65 -46.42 5.91 -26.81
C ASP A 65 -45.06 5.54 -26.20
N ILE A 66 -44.27 6.55 -25.83
CA ILE A 66 -43.03 6.36 -25.08
C ILE A 66 -43.47 5.91 -23.69
N VAL A 67 -43.54 4.59 -23.50
CA VAL A 67 -43.48 4.02 -22.17
C VAL A 67 -42.15 4.51 -21.61
N GLU A 68 -42.19 5.48 -20.70
CA GLU A 68 -41.04 5.79 -19.86
C GLU A 68 -40.73 4.50 -19.09
N ASP A 69 -39.84 3.68 -19.64
CA ASP A 69 -39.14 2.67 -18.86
C ASP A 69 -38.49 3.44 -17.73
N VAL A 70 -39.07 3.32 -16.54
CA VAL A 70 -38.47 3.80 -15.30
C VAL A 70 -37.17 3.02 -15.19
N VAL A 71 -36.07 3.61 -15.66
CA VAL A 71 -34.73 3.05 -15.50
C VAL A 71 -34.46 3.11 -14.01
N THR A 72 -34.81 2.03 -13.31
CA THR A 72 -34.43 1.85 -11.91
C THR A 72 -32.92 1.83 -11.91
N GLU A 73 -32.29 2.90 -11.42
CA GLU A 73 -30.84 2.96 -11.27
C GLU A 73 -30.36 1.69 -10.56
N ASN A 74 -29.31 1.07 -11.10
CA ASN A 74 -28.75 -0.15 -10.52
C ASN A 74 -28.27 0.16 -9.09
N ALA A 75 -28.89 -0.48 -8.10
CA ALA A 75 -28.62 -0.23 -6.69
C ALA A 75 -27.15 -0.53 -6.30
N CYS A 76 -26.40 -1.28 -7.12
CA CYS A 76 -24.99 -1.55 -6.92
C CYS A 76 -24.04 -0.42 -7.36
N LEU A 77 -24.50 0.62 -8.05
CA LEU A 77 -23.61 1.70 -8.55
C LEU A 77 -22.86 2.42 -7.42
N ASN A 78 -23.55 2.64 -6.29
CA ASN A 78 -22.98 3.32 -5.11
C ASN A 78 -22.85 2.38 -3.89
N TYR A 79 -23.09 1.09 -4.07
CA TYR A 79 -23.00 0.11 -2.98
C TYR A 79 -21.63 -0.59 -3.01
N HIS A 80 -20.82 -0.34 -1.99
CA HIS A 80 -19.47 -0.90 -1.90
C HIS A 80 -19.42 -2.11 -0.99
N CYS A 81 -19.02 -3.24 -1.57
CA CYS A 81 -18.78 -4.47 -0.84
C CYS A 81 -17.40 -4.50 -0.17
N LYS A 82 -17.27 -5.35 0.85
CA LYS A 82 -15.98 -5.68 1.45
C LYS A 82 -15.04 -6.32 0.42
N LYS A 83 -13.73 -6.29 0.68
CA LYS A 83 -12.71 -6.90 -0.20
C LYS A 83 -13.04 -8.37 -0.51
N GLY A 84 -12.87 -8.74 -1.78
CA GLY A 84 -13.17 -10.09 -2.27
C GLY A 84 -14.64 -10.35 -2.55
N LYS A 85 -15.51 -9.33 -2.41
CA LYS A 85 -16.92 -9.39 -2.76
C LYS A 85 -17.28 -8.38 -3.84
N VAL A 86 -18.25 -8.74 -4.66
CA VAL A 86 -18.86 -7.87 -5.69
C VAL A 86 -20.34 -7.67 -5.36
N CYS A 87 -20.87 -6.52 -5.77
CA CYS A 87 -22.29 -6.22 -5.58
C CYS A 87 -23.09 -6.79 -6.75
N GLU A 88 -24.11 -7.57 -6.42
CA GLU A 88 -25.13 -8.05 -7.33
C GLU A 88 -26.51 -7.62 -6.82
N VAL A 89 -27.47 -7.40 -7.71
CA VAL A 89 -28.85 -7.08 -7.33
C VAL A 89 -29.72 -8.35 -7.37
N ASP A 90 -30.62 -8.50 -6.40
CA ASP A 90 -31.63 -9.55 -6.44
C ASP A 90 -32.84 -9.20 -7.32
N GLU A 91 -33.84 -10.07 -7.38
CA GLU A 91 -35.09 -9.87 -8.13
C GLU A 91 -35.88 -8.62 -7.73
N SER A 92 -35.59 -8.04 -6.56
CA SER A 92 -36.22 -6.83 -6.01
C SER A 92 -35.38 -5.56 -6.17
N ASN A 93 -34.29 -5.61 -6.95
CA ASN A 93 -33.28 -4.55 -7.06
C ASN A 93 -32.60 -4.21 -5.71
N THR A 94 -32.54 -5.17 -4.78
CA THR A 94 -31.83 -5.03 -3.51
C THR A 94 -30.36 -5.43 -3.70
N PRO A 95 -29.39 -4.58 -3.34
CA PRO A 95 -27.97 -4.89 -3.50
C PRO A 95 -27.50 -5.92 -2.47
N MET A 96 -26.80 -6.95 -2.94
CA MET A 96 -26.21 -8.03 -2.14
C MET A 96 -24.73 -8.21 -2.47
N CYS A 97 -23.91 -8.45 -1.45
CA CYS A 97 -22.49 -8.72 -1.65
C CYS A 97 -22.22 -10.23 -1.72
N VAL A 98 -21.86 -10.72 -2.90
CA VAL A 98 -21.45 -12.10 -3.12
C VAL A 98 -19.94 -12.19 -3.31
N CYS A 99 -19.35 -13.36 -3.11
CA CYS A 99 -17.92 -13.53 -3.33
C CYS A 99 -17.57 -13.35 -4.81
N GLN A 100 -16.51 -12.58 -5.07
CA GLN A 100 -15.97 -12.43 -6.40
C GLN A 100 -15.38 -13.76 -6.90
N ASP A 101 -15.63 -14.09 -8.16
CA ASP A 101 -14.93 -15.19 -8.81
C ASP A 101 -13.49 -14.77 -9.16
N PRO A 102 -12.45 -15.50 -8.74
CA PRO A 102 -11.06 -15.17 -9.06
C PRO A 102 -10.79 -14.97 -10.57
N SER A 103 -11.53 -15.65 -11.45
CA SER A 103 -11.37 -15.50 -12.91
C SER A 103 -11.83 -14.14 -13.46
N THR A 104 -12.56 -13.36 -12.68
CA THR A 104 -13.00 -11.99 -13.02
C THR A 104 -12.00 -10.93 -12.59
N CYS A 105 -10.93 -11.31 -11.90
CA CYS A 105 -9.87 -10.40 -11.55
C CYS A 105 -9.07 -9.96 -12.79
N PRO A 106 -8.59 -8.71 -12.85
CA PRO A 106 -7.72 -8.26 -13.94
C PRO A 106 -6.47 -9.14 -14.06
N PRO A 107 -5.99 -9.41 -15.29
CA PRO A 107 -4.74 -10.11 -15.50
C PRO A 107 -3.57 -9.25 -15.00
N VAL A 108 -2.54 -9.91 -14.49
CA VAL A 108 -1.37 -9.25 -13.91
C VAL A 108 -0.31 -8.99 -14.98
N GLU A 109 0.21 -7.77 -15.03
CA GLU A 109 1.20 -7.37 -16.04
C GLU A 109 2.65 -7.57 -15.58
N GLY A 110 2.90 -7.82 -14.28
CA GLY A 110 4.24 -8.03 -13.75
C GLY A 110 4.31 -8.63 -12.35
N ASP A 111 5.53 -9.06 -11.96
CA ASP A 111 5.76 -9.82 -10.73
C ASP A 111 5.43 -9.05 -9.44
N PHE A 112 5.38 -7.71 -9.49
CA PHE A 112 5.11 -6.83 -8.35
C PHE A 112 3.64 -6.79 -7.90
N GLU A 113 2.73 -7.30 -8.71
CA GLU A 113 1.29 -7.34 -8.39
C GLU A 113 0.89 -8.57 -7.56
N HIS A 114 1.75 -9.59 -7.54
CA HIS A 114 1.57 -10.79 -6.71
C HIS A 114 1.47 -10.44 -5.23
N VAL A 115 0.86 -11.35 -4.47
CA VAL A 115 0.82 -11.27 -3.01
C VAL A 115 1.07 -12.62 -2.39
N CYS A 116 1.68 -12.64 -1.20
CA CYS A 116 1.88 -13.86 -0.42
C CYS A 116 0.82 -13.97 0.68
N GLY A 117 0.19 -15.14 0.79
CA GLY A 117 -0.70 -15.47 1.91
C GLY A 117 0.06 -16.08 3.10
N THR A 118 -0.56 -16.05 4.29
CA THR A 118 -0.05 -16.73 5.50
C THR A 118 0.02 -18.25 5.37
N ASP A 119 -0.56 -18.83 4.31
CA ASP A 119 -0.40 -20.22 3.92
C ASP A 119 0.84 -20.46 3.04
N ASN A 120 1.72 -19.45 2.93
CA ASN A 120 2.93 -19.44 2.11
C ASN A 120 2.65 -19.73 0.63
N LYS A 121 1.46 -19.33 0.15
CA LYS A 121 1.05 -19.44 -1.24
C LYS A 121 1.10 -18.08 -1.90
N THR A 122 1.75 -18.01 -3.06
CA THR A 122 1.70 -16.83 -3.95
C THR A 122 0.37 -16.81 -4.68
N TYR A 123 -0.32 -15.68 -4.63
CA TYR A 123 -1.52 -15.39 -5.40
C TYR A 123 -1.17 -14.38 -6.49
N GLU A 124 -1.81 -14.50 -7.65
CA GLU A 124 -1.56 -13.64 -8.82
C GLU A 124 -1.71 -12.16 -8.48
N SER A 125 -2.76 -11.79 -7.75
CA SER A 125 -2.90 -10.43 -7.24
C SER A 125 -3.68 -10.37 -5.93
N SER A 126 -3.72 -9.16 -5.34
CA SER A 126 -4.57 -8.87 -4.19
C SER A 126 -6.04 -9.25 -4.44
N CYS A 127 -6.54 -9.04 -5.67
CA CYS A 127 -7.90 -9.44 -6.07
C CYS A 127 -8.10 -10.96 -5.93
N HIS A 128 -7.20 -11.74 -6.53
CA HIS A 128 -7.25 -13.21 -6.48
C HIS A 128 -7.17 -13.76 -5.06
N PHE A 129 -6.34 -13.14 -4.21
CA PHE A 129 -6.24 -13.49 -2.79
C PHE A 129 -7.57 -13.28 -2.06
N PHE A 130 -8.16 -12.08 -2.15
CA PHE A 130 -9.39 -11.76 -1.43
C PHE A 130 -10.61 -12.50 -1.97
N ALA A 131 -10.70 -12.72 -3.28
CA ALA A 131 -11.71 -13.58 -3.90
C ALA A 131 -11.62 -15.01 -3.33
N THR A 132 -10.41 -15.59 -3.29
CA THR A 132 -10.18 -16.91 -2.70
C THR A 132 -10.54 -16.94 -1.21
N LYS A 133 -10.10 -15.94 -0.43
CA LYS A 133 -10.41 -15.85 1.01
C LYS A 133 -11.92 -15.76 1.25
N CYS A 134 -12.65 -15.03 0.40
CA CYS A 134 -14.11 -14.90 0.50
C CYS A 134 -14.81 -16.26 0.42
N THR A 135 -14.41 -17.13 -0.52
CA THR A 135 -15.00 -18.48 -0.65
C THR A 135 -14.76 -19.38 0.58
N LEU A 136 -13.82 -19.00 1.44
CA LEU A 136 -13.48 -19.71 2.68
C LEU A 136 -14.11 -19.05 3.93
N GLU A 137 -14.95 -18.03 3.78
CA GLU A 137 -15.66 -17.40 4.89
C GLU A 137 -16.43 -18.43 5.73
N GLY A 138 -16.39 -18.29 7.06
CA GLY A 138 -16.99 -19.23 8.01
C GLY A 138 -16.20 -20.53 8.23
N THR A 139 -15.08 -20.73 7.52
CA THR A 139 -14.20 -21.91 7.73
C THR A 139 -12.98 -21.56 8.59
N LYS A 140 -12.46 -22.54 9.35
CA LYS A 140 -11.20 -22.38 10.09
C LYS A 140 -10.02 -22.01 9.20
N LYS A 141 -10.03 -22.43 7.93
CA LYS A 141 -8.97 -22.10 6.96
C LYS A 141 -9.08 -20.62 6.55
N GLY A 142 -10.28 -20.14 6.25
CA GLY A 142 -10.51 -18.73 5.92
C GLY A 142 -10.17 -17.78 7.05
N HIS A 143 -10.48 -18.15 8.30
CA HIS A 143 -10.10 -17.38 9.49
C HIS A 143 -8.59 -17.26 9.70
N LYS A 144 -7.78 -18.24 9.27
CA LYS A 144 -6.32 -18.21 9.40
C LYS A 144 -5.61 -17.64 8.17
N LEU A 145 -6.33 -17.52 7.06
CA LEU A 145 -5.78 -17.03 5.79
C LEU A 145 -5.76 -15.51 5.80
N HIS A 146 -4.59 -14.91 5.86
CA HIS A 146 -4.38 -13.47 5.78
C HIS A 146 -3.38 -13.15 4.67
N LEU A 147 -3.49 -11.95 4.12
CA LEU A 147 -2.43 -11.43 3.27
C LEU A 147 -1.23 -11.16 4.18
N ASP A 148 -0.10 -11.76 3.86
CA ASP A 148 1.12 -11.63 4.64
C ASP A 148 1.92 -10.41 4.16
N TYR A 149 2.30 -10.39 2.89
CA TYR A 149 3.00 -9.27 2.27
C TYR A 149 2.69 -9.16 0.77
N ILE A 150 3.01 -7.99 0.22
CA ILE A 150 2.94 -7.70 -1.22
C ILE A 150 4.19 -8.27 -1.89
N GLY A 151 4.01 -8.87 -3.06
CA GLY A 151 5.00 -9.64 -3.81
C GLY A 151 4.83 -11.16 -3.66
N SER A 152 5.54 -11.90 -4.50
CA SER A 152 5.58 -13.37 -4.45
C SER A 152 6.19 -13.90 -3.15
N CYS A 153 5.76 -15.09 -2.72
CA CYS A 153 6.29 -15.69 -1.50
C CYS A 153 7.81 -15.94 -1.57
N LYS A 154 8.50 -15.46 -0.54
CA LYS A 154 9.89 -15.71 -0.17
C LYS A 154 10.04 -17.15 0.35
N LEU A 155 11.19 -17.80 0.15
CA LEU A 155 11.45 -19.13 0.72
C LEU A 155 11.64 -19.04 2.24
N GLN A 156 10.85 -19.77 3.02
CA GLN A 156 11.05 -19.87 4.45
C GLN A 156 12.10 -20.97 4.75
N THR A 157 13.16 -20.65 5.50
CA THR A 157 14.30 -21.56 5.78
C THR A 157 13.97 -22.81 6.58
N TYR A 158 12.73 -22.96 7.03
CA TYR A 158 12.33 -24.09 7.85
C TYR A 158 11.80 -25.22 6.99
N LEU A 159 12.66 -26.15 6.55
CA LEU A 159 12.21 -27.54 6.40
C LEU A 159 13.25 -28.68 6.49
N GLU A 160 14.55 -28.49 6.78
CA GLU A 160 15.46 -29.67 6.92
C GLU A 160 16.57 -29.65 7.99
N PHE A 161 16.64 -28.71 8.95
CA PHE A 161 17.76 -28.68 9.91
C PHE A 161 17.43 -29.02 11.38
N SER A 162 16.53 -29.97 11.60
CA SER A 162 16.26 -30.52 12.94
C SER A 162 17.13 -31.74 13.33
N SER A 163 18.06 -32.23 12.50
CA SER A 163 18.77 -33.47 12.90
C SER A 163 20.20 -33.71 12.41
N GLN A 164 20.93 -32.78 11.77
CA GLN A 164 22.33 -33.03 11.41
C GLN A 164 23.26 -31.85 11.67
N SER A 165 24.34 -32.13 12.39
CA SER A 165 25.43 -31.24 12.80
C SER A 165 26.44 -30.99 11.66
N VAL A 166 25.97 -30.69 10.44
CA VAL A 166 26.85 -30.41 9.30
C VAL A 166 26.37 -29.14 8.59
N PRO A 167 27.20 -28.08 8.47
CA PRO A 167 26.82 -26.90 7.70
C PRO A 167 26.71 -27.24 6.20
N PRO A 168 25.73 -26.67 5.47
CA PRO A 168 25.61 -26.90 4.04
C PRO A 168 26.80 -26.29 3.27
N PRO A 169 27.20 -26.87 2.12
CA PRO A 169 28.24 -26.29 1.27
C PRO A 169 27.80 -24.94 0.67
N PRO A 170 28.74 -24.03 0.36
CA PRO A 170 28.40 -22.76 -0.26
C PRO A 170 27.75 -22.96 -1.63
N PRO A 171 26.74 -22.15 -2.00
CA PRO A 171 26.06 -22.28 -3.28
C PRO A 171 27.02 -22.02 -4.44
N ARG A 172 27.14 -22.99 -5.34
CA ARG A 172 27.84 -22.84 -6.62
C ARG A 172 26.89 -22.29 -7.68
N ARG A 173 26.68 -20.97 -7.63
CA ARG A 173 26.33 -20.02 -8.71
C ARG A 173 25.61 -18.84 -8.07
N ALA A 174 26.24 -17.67 -8.13
CA ALA A 174 25.53 -16.40 -8.09
C ALA A 174 24.56 -16.34 -9.29
N ASP A 175 23.40 -15.70 -9.11
CA ASP A 175 22.33 -15.41 -10.10
C ASP A 175 20.95 -16.04 -9.86
N ARG A 176 20.65 -16.42 -8.61
CA ARG A 176 19.27 -16.34 -8.11
C ARG A 176 19.31 -16.03 -6.63
N LEU A 177 19.20 -14.73 -6.29
CA LEU A 177 18.93 -14.31 -4.92
C LEU A 177 17.55 -14.87 -4.54
N SER A 178 17.53 -16.10 -4.03
CA SER A 178 16.35 -16.65 -3.40
C SER A 178 16.06 -15.76 -2.20
N SER A 179 15.02 -14.95 -2.29
CA SER A 179 14.53 -14.13 -1.19
C SER A 179 14.09 -15.06 -0.06
N VAL A 180 14.95 -15.21 0.94
CA VAL A 180 14.67 -16.01 2.14
C VAL A 180 14.14 -15.06 3.21
N ILE A 181 13.11 -15.46 3.96
CA ILE A 181 12.74 -14.73 5.18
C ILE A 181 13.69 -15.18 6.29
N GLU A 182 14.60 -14.31 6.69
CA GLU A 182 15.46 -14.52 7.85
C GLU A 182 14.63 -14.46 9.15
N PRO A 183 14.93 -15.29 10.15
CA PRO A 183 14.25 -15.20 11.44
C PRO A 183 14.65 -13.92 12.16
N CYS A 184 13.68 -13.19 12.72
CA CYS A 184 13.94 -12.01 13.53
C CYS A 184 14.63 -12.38 14.85
N LEU A 185 15.87 -11.93 15.05
CA LEU A 185 16.63 -12.13 16.28
C LEU A 185 16.11 -11.25 17.42
N ASP A 186 16.41 -11.62 18.67
CA ASP A 186 15.99 -10.83 19.84
C ASP A 186 16.64 -9.43 19.86
N SER A 187 17.91 -9.34 19.47
CA SER A 187 18.60 -8.06 19.33
C SER A 187 17.90 -7.17 18.31
N GLU A 188 17.55 -7.73 17.16
CA GLU A 188 16.87 -7.03 16.09
C GLU A 188 15.50 -6.51 16.52
N LEU A 189 14.76 -7.34 17.25
CA LEU A 189 13.45 -6.99 17.75
C LEU A 189 13.47 -5.80 18.72
N THR A 190 14.53 -5.67 19.52
CA THR A 190 14.70 -4.50 20.41
C THR A 190 15.03 -3.21 19.66
N GLU A 191 15.64 -3.30 18.47
CA GLU A 191 15.97 -2.15 17.63
C GLU A 191 14.79 -1.69 16.77
N PHE A 192 13.93 -2.63 16.38
CA PHE A 192 12.81 -2.43 15.46
C PHE A 192 11.95 -1.20 15.76
N PRO A 193 11.40 -0.98 16.98
CA PRO A 193 10.54 0.17 17.25
C PRO A 193 11.25 1.52 17.09
N LEU A 194 12.56 1.59 17.36
CA LEU A 194 13.33 2.83 17.21
C LEU A 194 13.49 3.18 15.72
N ARG A 195 13.90 2.19 14.92
CA ARG A 195 14.12 2.36 13.47
C ARG A 195 12.82 2.61 12.73
N MET A 196 11.78 1.86 13.05
CA MET A 196 10.46 2.03 12.45
C MET A 196 9.89 3.43 12.76
N ARG A 197 9.99 3.90 14.01
CA ARG A 197 9.46 5.21 14.39
C ARG A 197 10.19 6.38 13.69
N ASP A 198 11.51 6.30 13.55
CA ASP A 198 12.28 7.28 12.76
C ASP A 198 11.90 7.22 11.28
N TRP A 199 11.76 6.01 10.73
CA TRP A 199 11.30 5.78 9.36
C TRP A 199 9.92 6.40 9.11
N LEU A 200 8.94 6.21 10.01
CA LEU A 200 7.61 6.82 9.90
C LEU A 200 7.66 8.35 9.84
N LYS A 201 8.47 8.97 10.71
CA LYS A 201 8.67 10.42 10.69
C LYS A 201 9.24 10.88 9.34
N ASN A 202 10.25 10.19 8.83
CA ASN A 202 10.92 10.58 7.58
C ASN A 202 10.02 10.34 6.35
N VAL A 203 9.27 9.24 6.30
CA VAL A 203 8.25 9.00 5.26
C VAL A 203 7.26 10.15 5.22
N LEU A 204 6.73 10.56 6.38
CA LEU A 204 5.75 11.63 6.45
C LEU A 204 6.32 12.99 6.02
N VAL A 205 7.57 13.29 6.39
CA VAL A 205 8.27 14.50 5.95
C VAL A 205 8.50 14.49 4.44
N THR A 206 8.94 13.38 3.86
CA THR A 206 9.13 13.25 2.41
C THR A 206 7.80 13.34 1.65
N LEU A 207 6.70 12.83 2.20
CA LEU A 207 5.37 13.04 1.63
C LEU A 207 5.00 14.52 1.58
N TYR A 208 5.24 15.25 2.68
CA TYR A 208 4.98 16.69 2.72
C TYR A 208 5.83 17.49 1.73
N GLU A 209 7.11 17.17 1.58
CA GLU A 209 8.00 17.83 0.60
C GLU A 209 7.55 17.65 -0.84
N ARG A 210 6.95 16.49 -1.16
CA ARG A 210 6.51 16.13 -2.52
C ARG A 210 5.06 16.52 -2.81
N ASP A 211 4.31 16.99 -1.82
CA ASP A 211 2.89 17.29 -1.96
C ASP A 211 2.67 18.71 -2.51
N GLU A 212 2.99 18.88 -3.80
CA GLU A 212 2.84 20.14 -4.55
C GLU A 212 1.36 20.54 -4.77
N ASP A 213 0.44 19.56 -4.91
CA ASP A 213 -0.95 19.77 -5.33
C ASP A 213 -2.03 19.49 -4.25
N ASN A 214 -1.66 19.23 -2.99
CA ASN A 214 -2.57 18.80 -1.91
C ASN A 214 -3.27 17.46 -2.16
N ASN A 215 -2.59 16.54 -2.85
CA ASN A 215 -3.14 15.24 -3.22
C ASN A 215 -2.64 14.09 -2.34
N LEU A 216 -1.64 14.31 -1.48
CA LEU A 216 -1.07 13.26 -0.60
C LEU A 216 -1.50 13.43 0.87
N LEU A 217 -1.55 14.67 1.35
CA LEU A 217 -1.89 15.01 2.72
C LEU A 217 -3.03 16.02 2.75
N THR A 218 -3.96 15.88 3.69
CA THR A 218 -5.00 16.89 3.90
C THR A 218 -4.40 18.18 4.46
N GLU A 219 -5.08 19.32 4.29
CA GLU A 219 -4.64 20.61 4.84
C GLU A 219 -4.29 20.54 6.34
N LYS A 220 -5.09 19.82 7.12
CA LYS A 220 -4.86 19.62 8.57
C LYS A 220 -3.60 18.81 8.82
N GLN A 221 -3.37 17.76 8.03
CA GLN A 221 -2.17 16.93 8.11
C GLN A 221 -0.94 17.73 7.69
N LYS A 222 -0.99 18.47 6.57
CA LYS A 222 0.10 19.36 6.12
C LYS A 222 0.53 20.33 7.20
N LEU A 223 -0.41 20.99 7.88
CA LEU A 223 -0.08 21.93 8.95
C LEU A 223 0.66 21.26 10.12
N ARG A 224 0.32 20.00 10.43
CA ARG A 224 1.03 19.21 11.46
C ARG A 224 2.43 18.82 10.99
N VAL A 225 2.58 18.32 9.76
CA VAL A 225 3.88 17.91 9.21
C VAL A 225 4.80 19.10 9.00
N LYS A 226 4.26 20.25 8.57
CA LYS A 226 5.02 21.50 8.43
C LYS A 226 5.78 21.87 9.71
N LYS A 227 5.14 21.72 10.88
CA LYS A 227 5.79 21.96 12.18
C LYS A 227 6.93 21.01 12.47
N ILE A 228 6.90 19.79 11.92
CA ILE A 228 7.99 18.82 12.02
C ILE A 228 9.09 19.21 11.02
N TYR A 229 8.73 19.44 9.76
CA TYR A 229 9.65 19.77 8.67
C TYR A 229 10.51 21.02 8.96
N GLU A 230 9.88 22.11 9.40
CA GLU A 230 10.52 23.40 9.69
C GLU A 230 11.29 23.42 11.03
N ASN A 231 11.24 22.35 11.83
CA ASN A 231 11.89 22.33 13.12
C ASN A 231 13.41 22.13 12.97
N GLU A 232 14.19 23.12 13.39
CA GLU A 232 15.67 23.08 13.34
C GLU A 232 16.28 21.92 14.16
N LYS A 233 15.56 21.40 15.16
CA LYS A 233 16.02 20.27 15.99
C LYS A 233 15.66 18.91 15.40
N ARG A 234 14.97 18.87 14.26
CA ARG A 234 14.59 17.62 13.59
C ARG A 234 15.86 16.87 13.16
N LEU A 235 15.99 15.63 13.64
CA LEU A 235 16.99 14.70 13.10
C LEU A 235 16.63 14.37 11.65
N GLN A 236 17.52 14.72 10.72
CA GLN A 236 17.39 14.45 9.28
C GLN A 236 17.45 12.95 8.98
N ALA A 237 16.91 12.53 7.84
CA ALA A 237 16.99 11.14 7.41
C ALA A 237 18.46 10.70 7.21
N GLY A 238 18.78 9.49 7.65
CA GLY A 238 20.12 8.92 7.57
C GLY A 238 20.24 7.62 8.36
N ASP A 239 21.39 6.96 8.23
CA ASP A 239 21.72 5.79 9.06
C ASP A 239 22.27 6.25 10.41
N HIS A 240 21.43 6.18 11.44
CA HIS A 240 21.72 6.68 12.78
C HIS A 240 21.96 5.53 13.76
N SER A 241 22.84 5.78 14.74
CA SER A 241 23.03 4.85 15.85
C SER A 241 21.78 4.76 16.71
N LEU A 242 21.57 3.61 17.35
CA LEU A 242 20.45 3.38 18.26
C LEU A 242 20.40 4.39 19.41
N ASP A 243 21.56 4.73 19.98
CA ASP A 243 21.68 5.72 21.05
C ASP A 243 21.20 7.11 20.60
N LEU A 244 21.51 7.50 19.35
CA LEU A 244 21.06 8.75 18.79
C LEU A 244 19.54 8.76 18.56
N LEU A 245 18.98 7.67 18.02
CA LEU A 245 17.54 7.52 17.81
C LEU A 245 16.76 7.53 19.14
N ALA A 246 17.29 6.86 20.16
CA ALA A 246 16.70 6.85 21.49
C ALA A 246 16.73 8.26 22.12
N HIS A 247 17.88 8.91 22.08
CA HIS A 247 18.03 10.28 22.60
C HIS A 247 17.16 11.29 21.84
N ASP A 248 17.08 11.19 20.51
CA ASP A 248 16.21 12.05 19.70
C ASP A 248 14.74 11.86 20.07
N PHE A 249 14.28 10.61 20.25
CA PHE A 249 12.92 10.35 20.70
C PHE A 249 12.62 10.97 22.07
N GLU A 250 13.55 10.89 23.02
CA GLU A 250 13.37 11.51 24.35
C GLU A 250 13.32 13.04 24.29
N LYS A 251 14.19 13.68 23.49
CA LYS A 251 14.30 15.14 23.42
C LYS A 251 13.25 15.79 22.51
N ASN A 252 12.88 15.09 21.44
CA ASN A 252 12.00 15.57 20.39
C ASN A 252 10.71 14.75 20.29
N TYR A 253 10.30 14.11 21.37
CA TYR A 253 9.11 13.24 21.51
C TYR A 253 7.87 13.74 20.73
N ASN A 254 7.54 15.02 20.83
CA ASN A 254 6.36 15.61 20.18
C ASN A 254 6.37 15.48 18.65
N MET A 255 7.54 15.36 18.01
CA MET A 255 7.65 15.16 16.56
C MET A 255 7.23 13.76 16.13
N TYR A 256 7.15 12.81 17.06
CA TYR A 256 6.84 11.41 16.79
C TYR A 256 5.38 11.03 17.04
N ILE A 257 4.64 11.84 17.79
CA ILE A 257 3.22 11.58 18.09
C ILE A 257 2.42 11.49 16.79
N PHE A 258 2.51 12.51 15.92
CA PHE A 258 1.69 12.54 14.71
C PHE A 258 2.08 11.48 13.66
N PRO A 259 3.36 11.23 13.34
CA PRO A 259 3.73 10.15 12.42
C PRO A 259 3.23 8.76 12.83
N VAL A 260 3.30 8.44 14.13
CA VAL A 260 2.82 7.15 14.65
C VAL A 260 1.31 7.02 14.50
N HIS A 261 0.52 8.06 14.83
CA HIS A 261 -0.93 8.05 14.64
C HIS A 261 -1.33 8.03 13.17
N TRP A 262 -0.68 8.86 12.35
CA TRP A 262 -0.96 8.95 10.92
C TRP A 262 -0.80 7.59 10.26
N GLN A 263 0.27 6.86 10.57
CA GLN A 263 0.51 5.53 10.00
C GLN A 263 -0.60 4.54 10.38
N PHE A 264 -1.09 4.57 11.63
CA PHE A 264 -2.21 3.73 12.03
C PHE A 264 -3.43 3.98 11.14
N GLY A 265 -3.80 5.24 10.93
CA GLY A 265 -4.91 5.61 10.04
C GLY A 265 -4.69 5.23 8.57
N GLN A 266 -3.44 5.20 8.09
CA GLN A 266 -3.15 4.71 6.73
C GLN A 266 -3.37 3.20 6.57
N LEU A 267 -3.18 2.43 7.64
CA LEU A 267 -3.29 0.97 7.63
C LEU A 267 -4.73 0.51 7.93
N ASP A 268 -5.41 1.16 8.87
CA ASP A 268 -6.81 0.91 9.28
C ASP A 268 -7.78 1.36 8.18
N GLN A 269 -8.11 0.44 7.26
CA GLN A 269 -8.81 0.78 6.02
C GLN A 269 -9.77 -0.33 5.55
N HIS A 270 -9.65 -1.56 6.07
CA HIS A 270 -10.37 -2.71 5.53
C HIS A 270 -10.95 -3.64 6.62
N PRO A 271 -11.94 -3.16 7.40
CA PRO A 271 -12.57 -1.83 7.33
C PRO A 271 -11.86 -0.80 8.21
N VAL A 272 -12.31 0.46 8.19
CA VAL A 272 -11.89 1.45 9.20
C VAL A 272 -12.66 1.14 10.48
N ASP A 273 -12.04 0.39 11.40
CA ASP A 273 -12.67 -0.05 12.66
C ASP A 273 -11.84 0.23 13.91
N GLY A 274 -10.67 0.86 13.77
CA GLY A 274 -9.79 1.16 14.89
C GLY A 274 -8.91 0.00 15.32
N TYR A 275 -8.79 -1.03 14.47
CA TYR A 275 -7.96 -2.21 14.70
C TYR A 275 -7.14 -2.55 13.46
N LEU A 276 -5.88 -2.94 13.64
CA LEU A 276 -5.07 -3.44 12.53
C LEU A 276 -5.07 -4.96 12.52
N THR A 277 -5.59 -5.54 11.44
CA THR A 277 -5.47 -6.97 11.19
C THR A 277 -4.07 -7.33 10.68
N HIS A 278 -3.72 -8.63 10.73
CA HIS A 278 -2.50 -9.14 10.07
C HIS A 278 -2.39 -8.73 8.59
N THR A 279 -3.54 -8.61 7.91
CA THR A 279 -3.62 -8.21 6.49
C THR A 279 -3.37 -6.71 6.29
N GLU A 280 -3.78 -5.87 7.23
CA GLU A 280 -3.54 -4.43 7.17
C GLU A 280 -2.10 -4.08 7.51
N LEU A 281 -1.41 -4.90 8.30
CA LEU A 281 0.02 -4.76 8.57
C LEU A 281 0.92 -5.20 7.40
N ALA A 282 0.37 -5.81 6.34
CA ALA A 282 1.15 -6.30 5.20
C ALA A 282 2.06 -5.27 4.52
N PRO A 283 1.70 -3.97 4.39
CA PRO A 283 2.61 -2.95 3.86
C PRO A 283 3.89 -2.79 4.69
N LEU A 284 3.84 -3.08 5.99
CA LEU A 284 5.01 -3.03 6.89
C LEU A 284 5.91 -4.27 6.78
N ARG A 285 5.55 -5.24 5.92
CA ARG A 285 6.39 -6.41 5.58
C ARG A 285 7.03 -6.29 4.21
N ALA A 286 6.94 -5.11 3.58
CA ALA A 286 7.55 -4.85 2.29
C ALA A 286 9.08 -4.73 2.42
N PRO A 287 9.88 -5.10 1.41
CA PRO A 287 11.35 -5.08 1.48
C PRO A 287 12.01 -3.72 1.76
N LEU A 288 11.28 -2.62 1.60
CA LEU A 288 11.79 -1.26 1.82
C LEU A 288 11.60 -0.79 3.27
N ILE A 289 10.95 -1.61 4.10
CA ILE A 289 10.73 -1.35 5.51
C ILE A 289 11.98 -1.79 6.28
N PRO A 290 12.50 -0.98 7.21
CA PRO A 290 13.64 -1.39 8.02
C PRO A 290 13.29 -2.65 8.83
N MET A 291 14.08 -3.72 8.62
CA MET A 291 13.96 -4.98 9.36
C MET A 291 12.56 -5.59 9.26
N GLU A 292 12.03 -5.65 8.04
CA GLU A 292 10.64 -6.05 7.78
C GLU A 292 10.33 -7.48 8.24
N HIS A 293 11.35 -8.34 8.33
CA HIS A 293 11.24 -9.70 8.86
C HIS A 293 10.87 -9.74 10.35
N CYS A 294 11.06 -8.64 11.08
CA CYS A 294 10.66 -8.50 12.48
C CYS A 294 9.23 -8.04 12.68
N THR A 295 8.55 -7.51 11.65
CA THR A 295 7.23 -6.88 11.75
C THR A 295 6.20 -7.79 12.42
N THR A 296 6.05 -9.04 11.96
CA THR A 296 5.06 -9.97 12.55
C THR A 296 5.38 -10.25 14.02
N ARG A 297 6.64 -10.58 14.33
CA ARG A 297 7.07 -10.90 15.69
C ARG A 297 6.92 -9.71 16.64
N PHE A 298 7.16 -8.49 16.16
CA PHE A 298 6.98 -7.27 16.92
C PHE A 298 5.52 -7.05 17.26
N PHE A 299 4.62 -7.08 16.28
CA PHE A 299 3.20 -6.84 16.54
C PHE A 299 2.54 -7.96 17.34
N GLU A 300 3.03 -9.20 17.27
CA GLU A 300 2.62 -10.26 18.21
C GLU A 300 2.97 -9.96 19.68
N GLN A 301 4.00 -9.14 19.95
CA GLN A 301 4.30 -8.65 21.31
C GLN A 301 3.52 -7.40 21.69
N CYS A 302 2.99 -6.68 20.70
CA CYS A 302 2.14 -5.51 20.89
C CYS A 302 0.69 -5.86 21.22
N ASP A 303 0.22 -7.00 20.69
CA ASP A 303 -1.09 -7.61 20.95
C ASP A 303 -1.17 -8.07 22.42
N ALA A 304 -1.55 -7.15 23.32
CA ALA A 304 -1.47 -7.30 24.76
C ALA A 304 -2.63 -8.12 25.32
N ASP A 305 -3.81 -8.04 24.69
CA ASP A 305 -4.97 -8.87 25.04
C ASP A 305 -5.08 -10.17 24.23
N ALA A 306 -4.16 -10.38 23.29
CA ALA A 306 -3.98 -11.58 22.48
C ALA A 306 -5.16 -11.89 21.55
N ASP A 307 -5.90 -10.86 21.12
CA ASP A 307 -7.09 -10.98 20.26
C ASP A 307 -6.77 -11.10 18.75
N LYS A 308 -5.49 -10.95 18.37
CA LYS A 308 -4.95 -10.97 16.98
C LYS A 308 -5.20 -9.71 16.15
N TYR A 309 -5.63 -8.66 16.81
CA TYR A 309 -5.75 -7.32 16.27
C TYR A 309 -4.80 -6.40 17.04
N ILE A 310 -4.42 -5.28 16.43
CA ILE A 310 -3.66 -4.25 17.13
C ILE A 310 -4.55 -3.03 17.25
N ALA A 311 -5.01 -2.74 18.47
CA ALA A 311 -5.75 -1.52 18.76
C ALA A 311 -4.84 -0.28 18.68
N LEU A 312 -5.42 0.92 18.54
CA LEU A 312 -4.67 2.18 18.48
C LEU A 312 -3.80 2.36 19.74
N GLU A 313 -4.33 2.01 20.91
CA GLU A 313 -3.65 2.12 22.19
C GLU A 313 -2.42 1.19 22.26
N GLU A 314 -2.56 -0.05 21.78
CA GLU A 314 -1.47 -1.04 21.71
C GLU A 314 -0.40 -0.62 20.71
N TRP A 315 -0.81 -0.16 19.52
CA TRP A 315 0.07 0.39 18.51
C TRP A 315 0.90 1.56 19.07
N ALA A 316 0.24 2.53 19.69
CA ALA A 316 0.89 3.71 20.24
C ALA A 316 1.86 3.35 21.38
N ALA A 317 1.44 2.47 22.29
CA ALA A 317 2.27 1.97 23.39
C ALA A 317 3.52 1.25 22.87
N CYS A 318 3.39 0.43 21.82
CA CYS A 318 4.51 -0.29 21.23
C CYS A 318 5.57 0.63 20.59
N PHE A 319 5.17 1.80 20.12
CA PHE A 319 6.10 2.83 19.65
C PHE A 319 6.58 3.80 20.75
N GLY A 320 6.19 3.57 22.00
CA GLY A 320 6.62 4.32 23.17
C GLY A 320 5.88 5.63 23.38
N LEU A 321 4.71 5.82 22.75
CA LEU A 321 3.86 6.96 23.07
C LEU A 321 3.21 6.78 24.45
N LYS A 322 3.00 7.89 25.13
CA LYS A 322 2.31 7.94 26.43
C LYS A 322 0.80 7.91 26.20
N ASP A 323 0.07 7.22 27.06
CA ASP A 323 -1.40 7.05 26.96
C ASP A 323 -2.17 8.38 26.81
N GLN A 324 -1.71 9.43 27.49
CA GLN A 324 -2.32 10.77 27.43
C GLN A 324 -2.16 11.48 26.08
N ASP A 325 -1.20 11.03 25.25
CA ASP A 325 -0.91 11.60 23.94
C ASP A 325 -1.52 10.74 22.81
N VAL A 326 -2.27 9.68 23.15
CA VAL A 326 -3.01 8.85 22.20
C VAL A 326 -4.33 9.55 21.86
N ASP A 327 -4.47 9.96 20.60
CA ASP A 327 -5.57 10.81 20.15
C ASP A 327 -6.16 10.34 18.81
N LYS A 328 -7.44 9.96 18.83
CA LYS A 328 -8.19 9.50 17.65
C LYS A 328 -8.41 10.63 16.63
N ASP A 329 -8.28 11.90 16.99
CA ASP A 329 -8.34 13.02 16.03
C ASP A 329 -7.05 13.17 15.20
N LEU A 330 -6.03 12.34 15.48
CA LEU A 330 -4.78 12.27 14.73
C LEU A 330 -4.78 11.22 13.61
N ILE A 331 -5.73 10.26 13.63
CA ILE A 331 -5.81 9.19 12.62
C ILE A 331 -6.73 9.54 11.43
N ILE A 332 -7.54 10.61 11.57
CA ILE A 332 -8.52 11.09 10.59
C ILE A 332 -7.89 12.06 9.58
#